data_AF-A0A4Z0BTG2-F1
#
_entry.id   AF-A0A4Z0BTG2-F1
#
_cell.length_a   1.000
_cell.length_b   1.000
_cell.length_c   1.000
_cell.angle_alpha   90.00
_cell.angle_beta   90.00
_cell.angle_gamma   90.00
#
_symmetry.space_group_name_H-M   'P 1'
#
loop_
_entity.id
_entity.type
_entity.pdbx_description
1 polymer ?
#
loop_
_entity_poly.entity_id
_entity_poly.type
_entity_poly.pdbx_seq_one_letter_code
_entity_poly.pdbx_strand_id
1 'polypeptide(L)'
;MSVSTSSERGRMLRGLAASLLMCVGLVAGVSAQTVRPADEAPPAAAPAQPGPGGIRSQNIFDVKPDADQQKGYMEQNNAQRNQVQPGNNAPMWRAVGDGVAGYSSLPVSQAPEAGVLIQRQVQYPGSRLTTAGEAWRQVRNSWIVPYGGALLLIMLGALAIFYFTKGSMGSAQGGGRRIERFTPFERSAHWANAIAFVLLAVSGIIMAFGRFFLQPVIGTTLFGWLTYALKNVHNFVGPLFVVSVVIVFFTFVKDNLPQRGDLRWMLKAGGVFSKHEVPSHRFNAGEKVVFWGGVFFLGAIVAGSGLVLNMLIPGLLYDRGTMQVAHMIHAVAAVLMMTMFLLHIYMGTIGMRGAYKAMRTGYVDEAWAHEHHEYWAEDIKSGKIPAQRSKPAGVTAPPADVRPA
;
A
#
# COMPACT_ATOMS: atom_id res chain seq x y z
N MET A 1 38.77 16.91 31.66
CA MET A 1 38.68 17.49 30.30
C MET A 1 37.21 17.59 29.93
N SER A 2 36.62 18.74 30.21
CA SER A 2 35.25 19.11 29.85
C SER A 2 35.37 20.29 28.90
N VAL A 3 34.55 20.28 27.84
CA VAL A 3 34.29 21.30 26.79
C VAL A 3 34.52 20.69 25.40
N SER A 4 33.46 20.11 24.80
CA SER A 4 33.21 20.10 23.35
C SER A 4 31.92 19.32 23.00
N THR A 5 30.76 19.71 23.54
CA THR A 5 29.48 19.07 23.15
C THR A 5 28.35 20.04 22.85
N SER A 6 28.47 21.34 23.19
CA SER A 6 27.44 22.33 22.86
C SER A 6 27.55 22.86 21.41
N SER A 7 28.75 22.82 20.82
CA SER A 7 29.04 23.37 19.49
C SER A 7 28.49 22.51 18.34
N GLU A 8 28.33 21.21 18.53
CA GLU A 8 27.77 20.31 17.50
C GLU A 8 26.24 20.32 17.47
N ARG A 9 25.57 20.42 18.63
CA ARG A 9 24.10 20.57 18.69
C ARG A 9 23.62 21.85 17.99
N GLY A 10 24.36 22.96 18.15
CA GLY A 10 24.04 24.23 17.48
C GLY A 10 24.18 24.19 15.96
N ARG A 11 25.14 23.41 15.44
CA ARG A 11 25.33 23.23 13.99
C ARG A 11 24.29 22.29 13.38
N MET A 12 23.89 21.23 14.08
CA MET A 12 22.78 20.37 13.65
C MET A 12 21.42 21.08 13.64
N LEU A 13 21.13 21.91 14.65
CA LEU A 13 19.89 22.70 14.70
C LEU A 13 19.80 23.73 13.55
N ARG A 14 20.92 24.33 13.15
CA ARG A 14 20.96 25.25 12.00
C ARG A 14 20.84 24.50 10.66
N GLY A 15 21.39 23.28 10.56
CA GLY A 15 21.20 22.41 9.39
C GLY A 15 19.75 21.92 9.23
N LEU A 16 19.08 21.57 10.33
CA LEU A 16 17.67 21.13 10.32
C LEU A 16 16.69 22.28 10.02
N ALA A 17 16.96 23.50 10.50
CA ALA A 17 16.16 24.67 10.13
C ALA A 17 16.29 25.03 8.64
N ALA A 18 17.49 24.90 8.07
CA ALA A 18 17.72 25.11 6.63
C ALA A 18 17.01 24.05 5.77
N SER A 19 16.98 22.78 6.20
CA SER A 19 16.25 21.71 5.52
C SER A 19 14.72 21.84 5.62
N LEU A 20 14.20 22.34 6.75
CA LEU A 20 12.77 22.57 6.93
C LEU A 20 12.26 23.77 6.11
N LEU A 21 13.09 24.82 5.95
CA LEU A 21 12.80 25.96 5.08
C LEU A 21 12.87 25.60 3.58
N MET A 22 13.73 24.66 3.18
CA MET A 22 13.75 24.13 1.80
C MET A 22 12.49 23.32 1.47
N CYS A 23 11.93 22.57 2.42
CA CYS A 23 10.69 21.82 2.21
C CYS A 23 9.43 22.70 2.12
N VAL A 24 9.43 23.89 2.73
CA VAL A 24 8.31 24.85 2.62
C VAL A 24 8.38 25.68 1.34
N GLY A 25 9.60 25.97 0.83
CA GLY A 25 9.78 26.68 -0.44
C GLY A 25 9.34 25.91 -1.69
N LEU A 26 9.34 24.58 -1.65
CA LEU A 26 8.93 23.72 -2.76
C LEU A 26 7.40 23.59 -2.93
N VAL A 27 6.60 24.07 -1.96
CA VAL A 27 5.13 24.07 -2.03
C VAL A 27 4.57 25.41 -2.57
N ALA A 28 5.37 26.47 -2.63
CA ALA A 28 4.94 27.81 -3.05
C ALA A 28 5.23 28.17 -4.53
N GLY A 29 5.79 27.24 -5.33
CA GLY A 29 6.24 27.52 -6.71
C GLY A 29 5.22 27.29 -7.83
N VAL A 30 3.94 27.05 -7.52
CA VAL A 30 2.90 26.95 -8.57
C VAL A 30 2.19 28.28 -8.69
N SER A 31 2.75 29.18 -9.51
CA SER A 31 2.05 30.38 -9.97
C SER A 31 2.51 30.78 -11.37
N ALA A 32 1.51 30.98 -12.22
CA ALA A 32 1.54 31.63 -13.54
C ALA A 32 2.32 30.94 -14.68
N GLN A 33 1.67 29.99 -15.36
CA GLN A 33 1.90 29.83 -16.79
C GLN A 33 1.35 31.08 -17.50
N THR A 34 2.24 31.89 -18.05
CA THR A 34 1.88 32.96 -18.99
C THR A 34 1.26 32.33 -20.24
N VAL A 35 -0.01 32.63 -20.49
CA VAL A 35 -0.70 32.33 -21.75
C VAL A 35 0.06 33.05 -22.87
N ARG A 36 0.60 32.30 -23.82
CA ARG A 36 1.10 32.87 -25.08
C ARG A 36 -0.07 33.55 -25.81
N PRO A 37 0.09 34.74 -26.40
CA PRO A 37 -0.92 35.28 -27.29
C PRO A 37 -1.17 34.29 -28.43
N ALA A 38 -2.44 34.11 -28.80
CA ALA A 38 -2.82 33.29 -29.93
C ALA A 38 -2.19 33.86 -31.21
N ASP A 39 -1.52 33.03 -31.98
CA ASP A 39 -1.10 33.36 -33.34
C ASP A 39 -2.35 33.71 -34.17
N GLU A 40 -2.26 34.80 -34.94
CA GLU A 40 -3.33 35.26 -35.84
C GLU A 40 -3.79 34.12 -36.76
N ALA A 41 -5.12 33.96 -36.84
CA ALA A 41 -5.73 33.00 -37.74
C ALA A 41 -5.37 33.36 -39.20
N PRO A 42 -4.95 32.38 -40.03
CA PRO A 42 -4.73 32.64 -41.44
C PRO A 42 -6.04 33.09 -42.12
N PRO A 43 -5.97 33.96 -43.14
CA PRO A 43 -7.15 34.52 -43.78
C PRO A 43 -8.03 33.42 -44.37
N ALA A 44 -9.35 33.58 -44.20
CA ALA A 44 -10.36 32.64 -44.68
C ALA A 44 -10.18 32.36 -46.18
N ALA A 45 -10.00 31.08 -46.52
CA ALA A 45 -9.99 30.64 -47.90
C ALA A 45 -11.36 30.91 -48.55
N ALA A 46 -11.35 31.46 -49.77
CA ALA A 46 -12.55 31.72 -50.55
C ALA A 46 -13.36 30.42 -50.78
N PRO A 47 -14.71 30.48 -50.76
CA PRO A 47 -15.53 29.29 -50.90
C PRO A 47 -15.38 28.69 -52.31
N ALA A 48 -15.03 27.42 -52.37
CA ALA A 48 -15.00 26.65 -53.62
C ALA A 48 -16.43 26.48 -54.16
N GLN A 49 -16.63 26.82 -55.44
CA GLN A 49 -17.88 26.57 -56.17
C GLN A 49 -18.09 25.05 -56.36
N PRO A 50 -19.25 24.48 -55.97
CA PRO A 50 -19.48 23.05 -56.10
C PRO A 50 -19.86 22.67 -57.54
N GLY A 51 -19.21 21.61 -58.05
CA GLY A 51 -19.59 20.95 -59.31
C GLY A 51 -20.98 20.28 -59.21
N PRO A 52 -21.58 19.93 -60.36
CA PRO A 52 -22.94 19.38 -60.40
C PRO A 52 -22.96 17.98 -59.77
N GLY A 53 -23.58 17.87 -58.59
CA GLY A 53 -23.76 16.61 -57.84
C GLY A 53 -23.05 16.54 -56.48
N GLY A 54 -22.30 17.57 -56.06
CA GLY A 54 -21.68 17.61 -54.74
C GLY A 54 -22.69 17.85 -53.61
N ILE A 55 -22.52 17.16 -52.48
CA ILE A 55 -23.27 17.44 -51.23
C ILE A 55 -23.09 18.92 -50.90
N ARG A 56 -24.15 19.70 -51.04
CA ARG A 56 -24.18 21.10 -50.58
C ARG A 56 -24.10 21.05 -49.05
N SER A 57 -23.08 21.61 -48.45
CA SER A 57 -23.08 21.87 -47.01
C SER A 57 -24.21 22.86 -46.73
N GLN A 58 -25.39 22.36 -46.39
CA GLN A 58 -26.47 23.20 -45.86
C GLN A 58 -26.04 23.69 -44.48
N ASN A 59 -26.23 24.98 -44.24
CA ASN A 59 -26.05 25.53 -42.90
C ASN A 59 -27.16 24.97 -42.02
N ILE A 60 -26.78 24.32 -40.91
CA ILE A 60 -27.74 23.61 -40.06
C ILE A 60 -28.81 24.54 -39.46
N PHE A 61 -28.49 25.84 -39.33
CA PHE A 61 -29.42 26.86 -38.83
C PHE A 61 -30.55 27.21 -39.83
N ASP A 62 -30.40 26.81 -41.10
CA ASP A 62 -31.38 27.10 -42.17
C ASP A 62 -32.31 25.92 -42.44
N VAL A 63 -32.09 24.75 -41.82
CA VAL A 63 -32.91 23.54 -41.99
C VAL A 63 -34.02 23.53 -40.94
N LYS A 64 -35.19 24.08 -41.30
CA LYS A 64 -36.39 24.04 -40.45
C LYS A 64 -37.45 23.06 -40.99
N PRO A 65 -38.18 22.33 -40.13
CA PRO A 65 -38.04 22.32 -38.66
C PRO A 65 -36.72 21.67 -38.23
N ASP A 66 -36.18 22.14 -37.10
CA ASP A 66 -34.95 21.57 -36.56
C ASP A 66 -35.18 20.09 -36.27
N ALA A 67 -34.21 19.24 -36.62
CA ALA A 67 -34.38 17.79 -36.54
C ALA A 67 -34.75 17.31 -35.12
N ASP A 68 -34.31 18.04 -34.08
CA ASP A 68 -34.59 17.76 -32.67
C ASP A 68 -36.04 18.04 -32.24
N GLN A 69 -36.82 18.77 -33.04
CA GLN A 69 -38.25 18.99 -32.80
C GLN A 69 -39.12 17.80 -33.21
N GLN A 70 -38.54 16.79 -33.87
CA GLN A 70 -39.27 15.59 -34.25
C GLN A 70 -39.65 14.76 -33.00
N LYS A 71 -40.91 14.31 -32.93
CA LYS A 71 -41.34 13.39 -31.87
C LYS A 71 -40.48 12.14 -31.87
N GLY A 72 -39.94 11.77 -30.72
CA GLY A 72 -39.11 10.58 -30.57
C GLY A 72 -37.65 10.77 -31.02
N TYR A 73 -37.19 12.01 -31.23
CA TYR A 73 -35.84 12.28 -31.73
C TYR A 73 -34.76 11.67 -30.84
N MET A 74 -34.88 11.73 -29.51
CA MET A 74 -33.85 11.24 -28.58
C MET A 74 -33.73 9.72 -28.55
N GLU A 75 -34.83 9.04 -28.89
CA GLU A 75 -35.00 7.59 -28.92
C GLU A 75 -34.55 6.96 -30.25
N GLN A 76 -34.23 7.78 -31.27
CA GLN A 76 -33.81 7.28 -32.57
C GLN A 76 -32.49 6.49 -32.49
N ASN A 77 -32.43 5.38 -33.22
CA ASN A 77 -31.18 4.68 -33.50
C ASN A 77 -30.36 5.42 -34.57
N ASN A 78 -29.13 4.97 -34.85
CA ASN A 78 -28.25 5.66 -35.79
C ASN A 78 -28.79 5.69 -37.23
N ALA A 79 -29.51 4.66 -37.66
CA ALA A 79 -30.11 4.61 -38.99
C ALA A 79 -31.26 5.63 -39.14
N GLN A 80 -32.13 5.74 -38.13
CA GLN A 80 -33.20 6.73 -38.05
C GLN A 80 -32.62 8.16 -37.99
N ARG A 81 -31.60 8.37 -37.15
CA ARG A 81 -30.92 9.68 -37.05
C ARG A 81 -30.32 10.10 -38.38
N ASN A 82 -29.72 9.19 -39.14
CA ASN A 82 -29.13 9.50 -40.43
C ASN A 82 -30.16 9.89 -41.50
N GLN A 83 -31.45 9.59 -41.32
CA GLN A 83 -32.51 10.04 -42.23
C GLN A 83 -32.91 11.50 -42.01
N VAL A 84 -32.79 12.00 -40.77
CA VAL A 84 -33.29 13.33 -40.39
C VAL A 84 -32.19 14.33 -40.07
N GLN A 85 -31.00 13.85 -39.69
CA GLN A 85 -29.79 14.63 -39.52
C GLN A 85 -28.56 13.80 -39.91
N PRO A 86 -28.27 13.65 -41.22
CA PRO A 86 -27.12 12.91 -41.72
C PRO A 86 -25.80 13.36 -41.06
N GLY A 87 -24.96 12.40 -40.71
CA GLY A 87 -23.66 12.66 -40.06
C GLY A 87 -23.72 12.82 -38.53
N ASN A 88 -24.89 12.92 -37.91
CA ASN A 88 -25.01 12.90 -36.46
C ASN A 88 -25.02 11.45 -35.91
N ASN A 89 -23.89 11.02 -35.36
CA ASN A 89 -23.74 9.70 -34.73
C ASN A 89 -24.03 9.68 -33.21
N ALA A 90 -24.74 10.68 -32.68
CA ALA A 90 -25.03 10.78 -31.24
C ALA A 90 -25.68 9.51 -30.64
N PRO A 91 -26.62 8.80 -31.30
CA PRO A 91 -27.16 7.54 -30.76
C PRO A 91 -26.08 6.46 -30.57
N MET A 92 -25.18 6.31 -31.54
CA MET A 92 -24.06 5.36 -31.45
C MET A 92 -23.10 5.75 -30.32
N TRP A 93 -22.72 7.01 -30.21
CA TRP A 93 -21.81 7.47 -29.15
C TRP A 93 -22.42 7.39 -27.74
N ARG A 94 -23.74 7.58 -27.61
CA ARG A 94 -24.46 7.33 -26.35
C ARG A 94 -24.37 5.85 -25.96
N ALA A 95 -24.68 4.94 -26.89
CA ALA A 95 -24.56 3.51 -26.64
C ALA A 95 -23.11 3.10 -26.26
N VAL A 96 -22.11 3.66 -26.93
CA VAL A 96 -20.70 3.44 -26.59
C VAL A 96 -20.41 3.94 -25.16
N GLY A 97 -20.87 5.14 -24.79
CA GLY A 97 -20.69 5.72 -23.46
C GLY A 97 -21.42 4.96 -22.34
N ASP A 98 -22.54 4.33 -22.66
CA ASP A 98 -23.31 3.47 -21.75
C ASP A 98 -22.67 2.08 -21.57
N GLY A 99 -21.58 1.81 -22.29
CA GLY A 99 -20.85 0.55 -22.24
C GLY A 99 -21.56 -0.60 -22.94
N VAL A 100 -22.35 -0.30 -23.97
CA VAL A 100 -22.96 -1.33 -24.82
C VAL A 100 -21.84 -2.08 -25.57
N ALA A 101 -21.88 -3.40 -25.47
CA ALA A 101 -20.92 -4.26 -26.16
C ALA A 101 -21.24 -4.32 -27.66
N GLY A 102 -20.25 -4.00 -28.49
CA GLY A 102 -20.26 -4.32 -29.92
C GLY A 102 -19.87 -5.78 -30.18
N TYR A 103 -19.90 -6.16 -31.45
CA TYR A 103 -19.43 -7.47 -31.87
C TYR A 103 -17.92 -7.61 -31.69
N SER A 104 -17.49 -8.75 -31.16
CA SER A 104 -16.10 -9.19 -31.12
C SER A 104 -16.02 -10.66 -31.48
N SER A 105 -14.99 -11.06 -32.23
CA SER A 105 -14.72 -12.46 -32.56
C SER A 105 -14.00 -13.22 -31.43
N LEU A 106 -13.60 -12.52 -30.36
CA LEU A 106 -12.92 -13.15 -29.22
C LEU A 106 -13.91 -13.84 -28.28
N PRO A 107 -13.58 -15.04 -27.77
CA PRO A 107 -14.41 -15.70 -26.77
C PRO A 107 -14.53 -14.86 -25.49
N VAL A 108 -15.74 -14.73 -24.95
CA VAL A 108 -16.02 -13.98 -23.70
C VAL A 108 -15.21 -14.53 -22.52
N SER A 109 -14.91 -15.83 -22.51
CA SER A 109 -14.07 -16.46 -21.47
C SER A 109 -12.61 -15.98 -21.49
N GLN A 110 -12.11 -15.50 -22.64
CA GLN A 110 -10.74 -15.01 -22.81
C GLN A 110 -10.68 -13.49 -22.77
N ALA A 111 -11.70 -12.81 -23.32
CA ALA A 111 -11.74 -11.37 -23.45
C ALA A 111 -13.16 -10.85 -23.17
N PRO A 112 -13.60 -10.82 -21.89
CA PRO A 112 -15.00 -10.56 -21.52
C PRO A 112 -15.50 -9.18 -21.91
N GLU A 113 -14.60 -8.21 -22.05
CA GLU A 113 -14.92 -6.83 -22.43
C GLU A 113 -14.40 -6.46 -23.84
N ALA A 114 -14.05 -7.42 -24.70
CA ALA A 114 -13.48 -7.12 -26.02
C ALA A 114 -14.41 -6.31 -26.94
N GLY A 115 -15.73 -6.42 -26.73
CA GLY A 115 -16.73 -5.60 -27.44
C GLY A 115 -17.00 -4.23 -26.78
N VAL A 116 -16.43 -3.93 -25.61
CA VAL A 116 -16.76 -2.75 -24.82
C VAL A 116 -15.67 -1.68 -24.98
N LEU A 117 -15.94 -0.65 -25.77
CA LEU A 117 -14.99 0.46 -25.99
C LEU A 117 -14.83 1.35 -24.75
N ILE A 118 -15.94 1.93 -24.27
CA ILE A 118 -15.96 2.76 -23.06
C ILE A 118 -16.73 2.01 -21.99
N GLN A 119 -16.18 1.91 -20.78
CA GLN A 119 -16.91 1.31 -19.66
C GLN A 119 -18.05 2.23 -19.24
N ARG A 120 -19.16 1.62 -18.85
CA ARG A 120 -20.34 2.34 -18.34
C ARG A 120 -19.98 3.31 -17.23
N GLN A 121 -20.85 4.29 -17.04
CA GLN A 121 -20.71 5.20 -15.93
C GLN A 121 -20.93 4.49 -14.59
N VAL A 122 -20.06 4.77 -13.63
CA VAL A 122 -20.14 4.28 -12.25
C VAL A 122 -19.81 5.43 -11.31
N GLN A 123 -20.15 5.24 -10.05
CA GLN A 123 -19.74 6.14 -8.98
C GLN A 123 -19.08 5.32 -7.88
N TYR A 124 -17.76 5.45 -7.75
CA TYR A 124 -17.03 4.88 -6.63
C TYR A 124 -17.04 5.87 -5.45
N PRO A 125 -16.79 5.41 -4.21
CA PRO A 125 -16.65 6.30 -3.06
C PRO A 125 -15.60 7.39 -3.32
N GLY A 126 -16.01 8.65 -3.28
CA GLY A 126 -15.12 9.80 -3.52
C GLY A 126 -14.97 10.21 -5.00
N SER A 127 -15.66 9.57 -5.95
CA SER A 127 -15.72 10.00 -7.35
C SER A 127 -17.07 10.65 -7.70
N ARG A 128 -17.08 11.39 -8.82
CA ARG A 128 -18.32 11.78 -9.50
C ARG A 128 -18.89 10.59 -10.28
N LEU A 129 -20.15 10.67 -10.70
CA LEU A 129 -20.72 9.76 -11.69
C LEU A 129 -20.05 10.04 -13.04
N THR A 130 -19.27 9.08 -13.53
CA THR A 130 -18.48 9.21 -14.77
C THR A 130 -18.04 7.82 -15.25
N THR A 131 -17.33 7.73 -16.38
CA THR A 131 -16.85 6.43 -16.90
C THR A 131 -16.01 5.70 -15.85
N ALA A 132 -16.09 4.37 -15.79
CA ALA A 132 -15.45 3.59 -14.72
C ALA A 132 -13.94 3.85 -14.57
N GLY A 133 -13.21 3.97 -15.68
CA GLY A 133 -11.80 4.33 -15.66
C GLY A 133 -11.51 5.70 -15.06
N GLU A 134 -12.32 6.71 -15.37
CA GLU A 134 -12.19 8.05 -14.80
C GLU A 134 -12.60 8.09 -13.33
N ALA A 135 -13.66 7.38 -12.95
CA ALA A 135 -14.09 7.24 -11.57
C ALA A 135 -12.96 6.64 -10.73
N TRP A 136 -12.34 5.54 -11.19
CA TRP A 136 -11.18 4.93 -10.54
C TRP A 136 -10.00 5.90 -10.43
N ARG A 137 -9.71 6.66 -11.51
CA ARG A 137 -8.62 7.65 -11.51
C ARG A 137 -8.85 8.75 -10.48
N GLN A 138 -10.09 9.22 -10.31
CA GLN A 138 -10.46 10.21 -9.29
C GLN A 138 -10.24 9.64 -7.88
N VAL A 139 -10.73 8.43 -7.59
CA VAL A 139 -10.49 7.81 -6.28
C VAL A 139 -9.00 7.62 -6.02
N ARG A 140 -8.25 7.08 -7.00
CA ARG A 140 -6.81 6.87 -6.86
C ARG A 140 -6.05 8.18 -6.63
N ASN A 141 -6.26 9.18 -7.47
CA ASN A 141 -5.40 10.36 -7.51
C ASN A 141 -5.86 11.49 -6.59
N SER A 142 -7.15 11.58 -6.29
CA SER A 142 -7.70 12.61 -5.40
C SER A 142 -7.85 12.12 -3.97
N TRP A 143 -7.89 10.81 -3.74
CA TRP A 143 -8.02 10.23 -2.40
C TRP A 143 -6.84 9.34 -2.02
N ILE A 144 -6.70 8.16 -2.64
CA ILE A 144 -5.79 7.12 -2.14
C ILE A 144 -4.33 7.60 -2.10
N VAL A 145 -3.85 8.18 -3.20
CA VAL A 145 -2.47 8.68 -3.30
C VAL A 145 -2.24 9.84 -2.31
N PRO A 146 -2.94 10.97 -2.35
CA PRO A 146 -2.60 12.12 -1.49
C PRO A 146 -2.74 11.79 0.01
N TYR A 147 -3.85 11.19 0.44
CA TYR A 147 -4.06 10.88 1.86
C TYR A 147 -3.19 9.71 2.31
N GLY A 148 -2.95 8.72 1.45
CA GLY A 148 -2.07 7.60 1.78
C GLY A 148 -0.61 8.03 1.90
N GLY A 149 -0.13 8.87 0.99
CA GLY A 149 1.21 9.48 1.08
C GLY A 149 1.34 10.35 2.33
N ALA A 150 0.34 11.19 2.61
CA ALA A 150 0.31 12.01 3.82
C ALA A 150 0.35 11.15 5.09
N LEU A 151 -0.42 10.06 5.17
CA LEU A 151 -0.44 9.16 6.32
C LEU A 151 0.93 8.53 6.59
N LEU A 152 1.63 8.08 5.54
CA LEU A 152 2.97 7.53 5.69
C LEU A 152 3.97 8.58 6.19
N LEU A 153 3.93 9.80 5.65
CA LEU A 153 4.78 10.90 6.09
C LEU A 153 4.47 11.35 7.52
N ILE A 154 3.19 11.44 7.88
CA ILE A 154 2.75 11.76 9.25
C ILE A 154 3.25 10.69 10.22
N MET A 155 3.12 9.41 9.88
CA MET A 155 3.63 8.33 10.73
C MET A 155 5.16 8.42 10.89
N LEU A 156 5.92 8.61 9.81
CA LEU A 156 7.37 8.80 9.89
C LEU A 156 7.75 10.01 10.76
N GLY A 157 7.05 11.14 10.58
CA GLY A 157 7.23 12.34 11.40
C GLY A 157 6.90 12.09 12.87
N ALA A 158 5.80 11.40 13.16
CA ALA A 158 5.40 11.05 14.52
C ALA A 158 6.43 10.14 15.20
N LEU A 159 6.95 9.13 14.50
CA LEU A 159 8.00 8.25 15.00
C LEU A 159 9.31 9.02 15.24
N ALA A 160 9.67 9.96 14.36
CA ALA A 160 10.83 10.82 14.55
C ALA A 160 10.68 11.72 15.78
N ILE A 161 9.54 12.40 15.92
CA ILE A 161 9.23 13.24 17.10
C ILE A 161 9.27 12.38 18.37
N PHE A 162 8.65 11.19 18.35
CA PHE A 162 8.65 10.29 19.49
C PHE A 162 10.07 9.87 19.88
N TYR A 163 10.91 9.51 18.91
CA TYR A 163 12.32 9.18 19.15
C TYR A 163 13.10 10.35 19.77
N PHE A 164 12.97 11.57 19.25
CA PHE A 164 13.71 12.71 19.78
C PHE A 164 13.19 13.22 21.13
N THR A 165 11.93 12.93 21.48
CA THR A 165 11.33 13.37 22.75
C THR A 165 11.46 12.33 23.87
N LYS A 166 11.33 11.04 23.55
CA LYS A 166 11.34 9.93 24.54
C LYS A 166 12.60 9.06 24.45
N GLY A 167 13.25 8.97 23.30
CA GLY A 167 14.34 8.05 23.05
C GLY A 167 13.89 6.57 23.01
N SER A 168 14.86 5.66 23.07
CA SER A 168 14.59 4.22 23.15
C SER A 168 14.08 3.81 24.54
N MET A 169 13.00 3.04 24.56
CA MET A 169 12.38 2.47 25.76
C MET A 169 13.10 1.19 26.22
N GLY A 170 12.94 0.85 27.50
CA GLY A 170 13.60 -0.27 28.15
C GLY A 170 14.98 0.05 28.72
N SER A 171 15.39 -0.69 29.75
CA SER A 171 16.71 -0.56 30.37
C SER A 171 17.83 -1.04 29.44
N ALA A 172 19.02 -0.44 29.58
CA ALA A 172 20.22 -0.86 28.83
C ALA A 172 21.01 -1.97 29.56
N GLN A 173 20.68 -2.25 30.82
CA GLN A 173 21.42 -3.18 31.67
C GLN A 173 20.87 -4.59 31.48
N GLY A 174 21.58 -5.40 30.70
CA GLY A 174 21.36 -6.84 30.63
C GLY A 174 21.77 -7.53 31.94
N GLY A 175 21.09 -8.63 32.27
CA GLY A 175 21.38 -9.40 33.48
C GLY A 175 20.54 -10.67 33.58
N GLY A 176 21.07 -11.66 34.30
CA GLY A 176 20.41 -12.97 34.49
C GLY A 176 20.69 -13.97 33.37
N ARG A 177 19.93 -15.08 33.36
CA ARG A 177 20.14 -16.16 32.38
C ARG A 177 19.59 -15.75 31.00
N ARG A 178 20.19 -16.27 29.92
CA ARG A 178 19.63 -16.15 28.57
C ARG A 178 18.41 -17.03 28.41
N ILE A 179 17.34 -16.45 27.87
CA ILE A 179 16.05 -17.09 27.61
C ILE A 179 15.77 -17.05 26.11
N GLU A 180 15.37 -18.17 25.53
CA GLU A 180 14.99 -18.28 24.12
C GLU A 180 13.58 -17.75 23.86
N ARG A 181 13.51 -16.46 23.52
CA ARG A 181 12.26 -15.80 23.12
C ARG A 181 11.78 -16.24 21.73
N PHE A 182 12.70 -16.52 20.80
CA PHE A 182 12.36 -16.93 19.43
C PHE A 182 13.20 -18.13 18.96
N THR A 183 12.52 -19.22 18.58
CA THR A 183 13.16 -20.40 18.02
C THR A 183 13.81 -20.09 16.66
N PRO A 184 14.76 -20.90 16.17
CA PRO A 184 15.32 -20.73 14.83
C PRO A 184 14.24 -20.71 13.73
N PHE A 185 13.21 -21.56 13.85
CA PHE A 185 12.11 -21.59 12.89
C PHE A 185 11.27 -20.30 12.92
N GLU A 186 10.88 -19.84 14.12
CA GLU A 186 10.15 -18.59 14.29
C GLU A 186 10.90 -17.40 13.68
N ARG A 187 12.23 -17.33 13.89
CA ARG A 187 13.08 -16.30 13.31
C ARG A 187 13.16 -16.39 11.79
N SER A 188 13.39 -17.58 11.24
CA SER A 188 13.47 -17.76 9.78
C SER A 188 12.16 -17.40 9.09
N ALA A 189 11.02 -17.81 9.65
CA ALA A 189 9.70 -17.43 9.14
C ALA A 189 9.48 -15.91 9.17
N HIS A 190 9.84 -15.27 10.29
CA HIS A 190 9.76 -13.81 10.42
C HIS A 190 10.66 -13.10 9.40
N TRP A 191 11.93 -13.47 9.27
CA TRP A 191 12.87 -12.81 8.35
C TRP A 191 12.49 -13.00 6.88
N ALA A 192 12.02 -14.19 6.49
CA ALA A 192 11.51 -14.42 5.14
C ALA A 192 10.32 -13.48 4.83
N ASN A 193 9.36 -13.40 5.76
CA ASN A 193 8.20 -12.53 5.60
C ASN A 193 8.56 -11.04 5.62
N ALA A 194 9.49 -10.63 6.50
CA ALA A 194 9.94 -9.25 6.60
C ALA A 194 10.67 -8.78 5.34
N ILE A 195 11.55 -9.61 4.78
CA ILE A 195 12.25 -9.30 3.53
C ILE A 195 11.25 -9.18 2.36
N ALA A 196 10.31 -10.14 2.25
CA ALA A 196 9.26 -10.07 1.23
C ALA A 196 8.41 -8.80 1.37
N PHE A 197 8.00 -8.46 2.59
CA PHE A 197 7.25 -7.24 2.87
C PHE A 197 8.02 -5.97 2.49
N VAL A 198 9.31 -5.86 2.84
CA VAL A 198 10.12 -4.68 2.50
C VAL A 198 10.27 -4.52 0.98
N LEU A 199 10.52 -5.62 0.25
CA LEU A 199 10.59 -5.58 -1.21
C LEU A 199 9.26 -5.13 -1.83
N LEU A 200 8.13 -5.63 -1.32
CA LEU A 200 6.79 -5.24 -1.77
C LEU A 200 6.44 -3.79 -1.43
N ALA A 201 6.75 -3.35 -0.21
CA ALA A 201 6.49 -1.99 0.25
C ALA A 201 7.30 -0.98 -0.57
N VAL A 202 8.61 -1.21 -0.76
CA VAL A 202 9.47 -0.31 -1.55
C VAL A 202 9.03 -0.26 -3.01
N SER A 203 8.78 -1.41 -3.64
CA SER A 203 8.29 -1.44 -5.03
C SER A 203 6.92 -0.77 -5.16
N GLY A 204 5.99 -1.02 -4.22
CA GLY A 204 4.68 -0.38 -4.19
C GLY A 204 4.75 1.14 -4.02
N ILE A 205 5.61 1.64 -3.12
CA ILE A 205 5.83 3.07 -2.92
C ILE A 205 6.35 3.72 -4.20
N ILE A 206 7.34 3.11 -4.86
CA ILE A 206 7.92 3.68 -6.08
C ILE A 206 6.91 3.66 -7.23
N MET A 207 6.12 2.59 -7.39
CA MET A 207 5.06 2.52 -8.40
C MET A 207 3.93 3.53 -8.14
N ALA A 208 3.53 3.72 -6.88
CA ALA A 208 2.42 4.61 -6.53
C ALA A 208 2.82 6.10 -6.52
N PHE A 209 4.02 6.41 -6.00
CA PHE A 209 4.44 7.77 -5.67
C PHE A 209 5.71 8.23 -6.40
N GLY A 210 6.49 7.31 -6.98
CA GLY A 210 7.81 7.63 -7.55
C GLY A 210 7.78 8.69 -8.65
N ARG A 211 6.66 8.83 -9.36
CA ARG A 211 6.45 9.93 -10.33
C ARG A 211 6.60 11.33 -9.71
N PHE A 212 6.26 11.52 -8.43
CA PHE A 212 6.22 12.83 -7.81
C PHE A 212 7.57 13.29 -7.25
N PHE A 213 8.41 12.36 -6.79
CA PHE A 213 9.68 12.71 -6.13
C PHE A 213 10.91 12.08 -6.77
N LEU A 214 10.78 10.95 -7.47
CA LEU A 214 11.92 10.23 -8.04
C LEU A 214 12.09 10.54 -9.53
N GLN A 215 11.00 10.46 -10.31
CA GLN A 215 11.03 10.77 -11.74
C GLN A 215 11.60 12.16 -12.08
N PRO A 216 11.26 13.25 -11.34
CA PRO A 216 11.85 14.57 -11.63
C PRO A 216 13.36 14.64 -11.41
N VAL A 217 13.92 13.75 -10.59
CA VAL A 217 15.35 13.74 -10.24
C VAL A 217 16.16 12.91 -11.23
N ILE A 218 15.66 11.72 -11.61
CA ILE A 218 16.41 10.75 -12.41
C ILE A 218 16.00 10.69 -13.89
N GLY A 219 14.96 11.45 -14.27
CA GLY A 219 14.43 11.49 -15.63
C GLY A 219 13.56 10.29 -16.01
N THR A 220 12.79 10.44 -17.09
CA THR A 220 11.78 9.46 -17.53
C THR A 220 12.38 8.10 -17.92
N THR A 221 13.53 8.07 -18.60
CA THR A 221 14.14 6.82 -19.09
C THR A 221 14.55 5.90 -17.93
N LEU A 222 15.29 6.44 -16.96
CA LEU A 222 15.77 5.64 -15.82
C LEU A 222 14.61 5.27 -14.88
N PHE A 223 13.67 6.20 -14.67
CA PHE A 223 12.45 5.90 -13.90
C PHE A 223 11.60 4.81 -14.55
N GLY A 224 11.49 4.79 -15.88
CA GLY A 224 10.80 3.75 -16.64
C GLY A 224 11.40 2.37 -16.41
N TRP A 225 12.73 2.23 -16.56
CA TRP A 225 13.43 0.97 -16.29
C TRP A 225 13.31 0.51 -14.83
N LEU A 226 13.48 1.45 -13.89
CA LEU A 226 13.34 1.15 -12.46
C LEU A 226 11.93 0.66 -12.13
N THR A 227 10.90 1.36 -12.61
CA THR A 227 9.50 1.00 -12.34
C THR A 227 9.14 -0.32 -13.01
N TYR A 228 9.66 -0.59 -14.21
CA TYR A 228 9.52 -1.90 -14.86
C TYR A 228 10.13 -3.02 -14.01
N ALA A 229 11.36 -2.86 -13.54
CA ALA A 229 12.02 -3.85 -12.69
C ALA A 229 11.25 -4.08 -11.38
N LEU A 230 10.86 -3.00 -10.71
CA LEU A 230 10.13 -3.06 -9.44
C LEU A 230 8.74 -3.66 -9.58
N LYS A 231 8.02 -3.40 -10.66
CA LYS A 231 6.74 -4.06 -10.95
C LYS A 231 6.92 -5.57 -11.05
N ASN A 232 7.96 -6.02 -11.76
CA ASN A 232 8.24 -7.46 -11.87
C ASN A 232 8.60 -8.05 -10.50
N VAL A 233 9.51 -7.42 -9.75
CA VAL A 233 9.83 -7.84 -8.38
C VAL A 233 8.57 -7.92 -7.53
N HIS A 234 7.68 -6.92 -7.61
CA HIS A 234 6.43 -6.91 -6.84
C HIS A 234 5.53 -8.10 -7.20
N ASN A 235 5.34 -8.35 -8.49
CA ASN A 235 4.49 -9.44 -8.97
C ASN A 235 5.05 -10.84 -8.65
N PHE A 236 6.37 -11.00 -8.61
CA PHE A 236 7.02 -12.28 -8.25
C PHE A 236 7.09 -12.50 -6.73
N VAL A 237 7.38 -11.45 -5.96
CA VAL A 237 7.48 -11.53 -4.49
C VAL A 237 6.08 -11.61 -3.86
N GLY A 238 5.04 -11.09 -4.51
CA GLY A 238 3.66 -11.12 -4.02
C GLY A 238 3.19 -12.53 -3.62
N PRO A 239 3.23 -13.53 -4.52
CA PRO A 239 2.90 -14.92 -4.18
C PRO A 239 3.78 -15.52 -3.07
N LEU A 240 5.07 -15.18 -3.02
CA LEU A 240 5.95 -15.61 -1.93
C LEU A 240 5.48 -15.03 -0.58
N PHE A 241 5.06 -13.77 -0.57
CA PHE A 241 4.52 -13.10 0.61
C PHE A 241 3.21 -13.74 1.09
N VAL A 242 2.33 -14.17 0.18
CA VAL A 242 1.11 -14.91 0.53
C VAL A 242 1.46 -16.17 1.32
N VAL A 243 2.40 -16.97 0.81
CA VAL A 243 2.85 -18.20 1.48
C VAL A 243 3.52 -17.88 2.82
N SER A 244 4.38 -16.86 2.88
CA SER A 244 5.07 -16.51 4.12
C SER A 244 4.12 -15.99 5.20
N VAL A 245 3.08 -15.22 4.85
CA VAL A 245 2.04 -14.77 5.80
C VAL A 245 1.29 -15.96 6.39
N VAL A 246 0.95 -16.97 5.60
CA VAL A 246 0.31 -18.20 6.10
C VAL A 246 1.21 -18.92 7.10
N ILE A 247 2.50 -19.07 6.79
CA ILE A 247 3.48 -19.69 7.69
C ILE A 247 3.60 -18.88 8.99
N VAL A 248 3.76 -17.55 8.90
CA VAL A 248 3.87 -16.66 10.06
C VAL A 248 2.59 -16.72 10.91
N PHE A 249 1.41 -16.75 10.30
CA PHE A 249 0.14 -16.86 11.03
C PHE A 249 0.13 -18.12 11.90
N PHE A 250 0.33 -19.31 11.32
CA PHE A 250 0.30 -20.55 12.08
C PHE A 250 1.45 -20.67 13.08
N THR A 251 2.60 -20.05 12.80
CA THR A 251 3.75 -20.03 13.71
C THR A 251 3.45 -19.24 14.98
N PHE A 252 2.74 -18.10 14.89
CA PHE A 252 2.59 -17.16 16.00
C PHE A 252 1.17 -17.05 16.59
N VAL A 253 0.15 -17.67 15.97
CA VAL A 253 -1.26 -17.52 16.39
C VAL A 253 -1.51 -17.93 17.84
N LYS A 254 -0.88 -19.02 18.30
CA LYS A 254 -1.10 -19.55 19.66
C LYS A 254 -0.67 -18.56 20.73
N ASP A 255 0.46 -17.89 20.53
CA ASP A 255 0.98 -16.91 21.49
C ASP A 255 0.30 -15.54 21.37
N ASN A 256 -0.47 -15.30 20.31
CA ASN A 256 -1.16 -14.03 20.02
C ASN A 256 -2.67 -14.06 20.33
N LEU A 257 -3.17 -15.11 20.99
CA LEU A 257 -4.56 -15.13 21.42
C LEU A 257 -4.84 -14.02 22.45
N PRO A 258 -6.00 -13.32 22.36
CA PRO A 258 -6.39 -12.32 23.34
C PRO A 258 -6.49 -12.92 24.75
N GLN A 259 -6.00 -12.17 25.74
CA GLN A 259 -5.94 -12.54 27.14
C GLN A 259 -6.52 -11.42 28.01
N ARG A 260 -7.00 -11.76 29.22
CA ARG A 260 -7.61 -10.79 30.15
C ARG A 260 -6.68 -9.61 30.50
N GLY A 261 -5.36 -9.82 30.48
CA GLY A 261 -4.37 -8.77 30.71
C GLY A 261 -4.29 -7.72 29.60
N ASP A 262 -4.68 -8.07 28.38
CA ASP A 262 -4.50 -7.21 27.20
C ASP A 262 -5.34 -5.95 27.27
N LEU A 263 -6.57 -6.04 27.80
CA LEU A 263 -7.43 -4.87 27.95
C LEU A 263 -6.82 -3.82 28.90
N ARG A 264 -6.23 -4.28 30.02
CA ARG A 264 -5.53 -3.39 30.94
C ARG A 264 -4.29 -2.77 30.29
N TRP A 265 -3.57 -3.53 29.46
CA TRP A 265 -2.45 -3.02 28.68
C TRP A 265 -2.88 -1.94 27.70
N MET A 266 -3.98 -2.17 26.96
CA MET A 266 -4.53 -1.21 25.99
C MET A 266 -5.02 0.08 26.66
N LEU A 267 -5.77 -0.03 27.76
CA LEU A 267 -6.28 1.14 28.50
C LEU A 267 -5.16 2.04 29.04
N LYS A 268 -3.98 1.45 29.31
CA LYS A 268 -2.79 2.17 29.77
C LYS A 268 -1.80 2.48 28.65
N ALA A 269 -2.15 2.18 27.39
CA ALA A 269 -1.27 2.32 26.22
C ALA A 269 0.13 1.72 26.45
N GLY A 270 0.19 0.53 27.05
CA GLY A 270 1.44 -0.16 27.38
C GLY A 270 2.33 0.52 28.42
N GLY A 271 1.85 1.59 29.07
CA GLY A 271 2.66 2.36 30.01
C GLY A 271 3.61 3.35 29.34
N VAL A 272 3.42 3.70 28.06
CA VAL A 272 4.26 4.66 27.31
C VAL A 272 4.37 6.05 28.00
N PHE A 273 3.37 6.41 28.79
CA PHE A 273 3.36 7.65 29.59
C PHE A 273 3.87 7.47 31.03
N SER A 274 4.18 6.23 31.43
CA SER A 274 4.70 5.84 32.73
C SER A 274 6.20 5.52 32.65
N LYS A 275 6.84 5.38 33.81
CA LYS A 275 8.20 4.81 33.92
C LYS A 275 8.20 3.28 33.95
N HIS A 276 7.03 2.64 34.06
CA HIS A 276 6.89 1.19 34.21
C HIS A 276 5.95 0.66 33.13
N GLU A 277 6.38 -0.39 32.45
CA GLU A 277 5.57 -1.09 31.46
C GLU A 277 4.45 -1.89 32.12
N VAL A 278 3.36 -2.08 31.40
CA VAL A 278 2.23 -2.86 31.92
C VAL A 278 2.54 -4.34 31.75
N PRO A 279 2.38 -5.18 32.80
CA PRO A 279 2.69 -6.60 32.75
C PRO A 279 1.99 -7.28 31.58
N SER A 280 2.74 -8.12 30.84
CA SER A 280 2.26 -8.79 29.64
C SER A 280 2.80 -10.22 29.55
N HIS A 281 2.15 -11.07 28.74
CA HIS A 281 2.69 -12.38 28.39
C HIS A 281 3.73 -12.25 27.27
N ARG A 282 4.14 -13.35 26.62
CA ARG A 282 5.22 -13.38 25.62
C ARG A 282 5.07 -12.30 24.53
N PHE A 283 3.83 -12.04 24.13
CA PHE A 283 3.46 -10.89 23.32
C PHE A 283 2.51 -9.97 24.10
N ASN A 284 2.76 -8.67 24.04
CA ASN A 284 1.89 -7.65 24.62
C ASN A 284 0.69 -7.34 23.70
N ALA A 285 -0.28 -6.56 24.20
CA ALA A 285 -1.49 -6.27 23.44
C ALA A 285 -1.22 -5.47 22.15
N GLY A 286 -0.19 -4.61 22.13
CA GLY A 286 0.24 -3.91 20.91
C GLY A 286 0.79 -4.86 19.85
N GLU A 287 1.64 -5.81 20.24
CA GLU A 287 2.12 -6.88 19.35
C GLU A 287 0.97 -7.74 18.82
N LYS A 288 -0.03 -8.05 19.66
CA LYS A 288 -1.24 -8.78 19.24
C LYS A 288 -2.10 -7.99 18.26
N VAL A 289 -2.20 -6.66 18.40
CA VAL A 289 -2.87 -5.80 17.42
C VAL A 289 -2.14 -5.84 16.08
N VAL A 290 -0.80 -5.83 16.08
CA VAL A 290 -0.02 -5.99 14.85
C VAL A 290 -0.25 -7.36 14.21
N PHE A 291 -0.33 -8.43 15.02
CA PHE A 291 -0.63 -9.76 14.53
C PHE A 291 -2.03 -9.86 13.88
N TRP A 292 -3.09 -9.48 14.61
CA TRP A 292 -4.46 -9.64 14.09
C TRP A 292 -4.84 -8.58 13.05
N GLY A 293 -4.49 -7.31 13.30
CA GLY A 293 -4.81 -6.21 12.40
C GLY A 293 -3.87 -6.16 11.19
N GLY A 294 -2.57 -6.24 11.44
CA GLY A 294 -1.54 -6.11 10.40
C GLY A 294 -1.33 -7.39 9.61
N VAL A 295 -0.90 -8.46 10.28
CA VAL A 295 -0.53 -9.72 9.61
C VAL A 295 -1.77 -10.44 9.08
N PHE A 296 -2.81 -10.62 9.90
CA PHE A 296 -3.99 -11.39 9.49
C PHE A 296 -4.96 -10.56 8.64
N PHE A 297 -5.56 -9.50 9.18
CA PHE A 297 -6.62 -8.78 8.49
C PHE A 297 -6.13 -8.01 7.26
N LEU A 298 -5.19 -7.07 7.44
CA LEU A 298 -4.64 -6.29 6.33
C LEU A 298 -3.81 -7.17 5.39
N GLY A 299 -3.01 -8.10 5.93
CA GLY A 299 -2.26 -9.06 5.14
C GLY A 299 -3.14 -9.94 4.25
N ALA A 300 -4.28 -10.43 4.74
CA ALA A 300 -5.23 -11.20 3.92
C ALA A 300 -5.86 -10.35 2.81
N ILE A 301 -6.22 -9.08 3.09
CA ILE A 301 -6.79 -8.18 2.09
C ILE A 301 -5.77 -7.85 1.00
N VAL A 302 -4.54 -7.49 1.37
CA VAL A 302 -3.44 -7.19 0.43
C VAL A 302 -3.08 -8.44 -0.38
N ALA A 303 -2.98 -9.61 0.25
CA ALA A 303 -2.74 -10.88 -0.42
C ALA A 303 -3.84 -11.22 -1.42
N GLY A 304 -5.10 -11.22 -0.99
CA GLY A 304 -6.24 -11.58 -1.84
C GLY A 304 -6.39 -10.63 -3.02
N SER A 305 -6.39 -9.32 -2.76
CA SER A 305 -6.45 -8.31 -3.83
C SER A 305 -5.22 -8.36 -4.75
N GLY A 306 -4.02 -8.65 -4.21
CA GLY A 306 -2.80 -8.79 -5.00
C GLY A 306 -2.82 -10.00 -5.94
N LEU A 307 -3.37 -11.13 -5.49
CA LEU A 307 -3.58 -12.31 -6.34
C LEU A 307 -4.58 -12.03 -7.47
N VAL A 308 -5.64 -11.27 -7.19
CA VAL A 308 -6.58 -10.80 -8.24
C VAL A 308 -5.85 -9.89 -9.24
N LEU A 309 -5.05 -8.92 -8.77
CA LEU A 309 -4.29 -8.02 -9.63
C LEU A 309 -3.23 -8.73 -10.48
N ASN A 310 -2.74 -9.88 -10.02
CA ASN A 310 -1.80 -10.72 -10.76
C ASN A 310 -2.49 -11.82 -11.59
N MET A 311 -3.82 -11.82 -11.64
CA MET A 311 -4.65 -12.77 -12.37
C MET A 311 -4.43 -14.24 -11.97
N LEU A 312 -4.17 -14.50 -10.67
CA LEU A 312 -3.81 -15.81 -10.13
C LEU A 312 -4.97 -16.58 -9.48
N ILE A 313 -6.17 -16.01 -9.42
CA ILE A 313 -7.37 -16.68 -8.89
C ILE A 313 -8.06 -17.47 -10.01
N PRO A 314 -8.10 -18.81 -9.96
CA PRO A 314 -8.76 -19.61 -10.98
C PRO A 314 -10.27 -19.37 -10.99
N GLY A 315 -10.86 -19.32 -12.19
CA GLY A 315 -12.32 -19.17 -12.37
C GLY A 315 -12.86 -17.75 -12.11
N LEU A 316 -12.01 -16.79 -11.74
CA LEU A 316 -12.40 -15.39 -11.62
C LEU A 316 -12.44 -14.72 -13.01
N LEU A 317 -13.48 -13.94 -13.26
CA LEU A 317 -13.58 -13.10 -14.45
C LEU A 317 -12.75 -11.83 -14.25
N TYR A 318 -11.77 -11.57 -15.11
CA TYR A 318 -10.90 -10.40 -15.02
C TYR A 318 -11.33 -9.28 -15.97
N ASP A 319 -12.46 -8.66 -15.67
CA ASP A 319 -12.87 -7.43 -16.35
C ASP A 319 -12.16 -6.19 -15.78
N ARG A 320 -12.20 -5.05 -16.50
CA ARG A 320 -11.54 -3.82 -16.03
C ARG A 320 -12.12 -3.33 -14.70
N GLY A 321 -13.41 -3.53 -14.44
CA GLY A 321 -14.05 -3.11 -13.18
C GLY A 321 -13.52 -3.86 -11.97
N THR A 322 -13.37 -5.17 -12.08
CA THR A 322 -12.79 -6.07 -11.09
C THR A 322 -11.36 -5.64 -10.76
N MET A 323 -10.55 -5.35 -11.79
CA MET A 323 -9.17 -4.88 -11.60
C MET A 323 -9.11 -3.49 -10.93
N GLN A 324 -10.03 -2.58 -11.27
CA GLN A 324 -10.12 -1.26 -10.64
C GLN A 324 -10.45 -1.36 -9.14
N VAL A 325 -11.46 -2.17 -8.79
CA VAL A 325 -11.87 -2.38 -7.39
C VAL A 325 -10.78 -3.09 -6.61
N ALA A 326 -10.20 -4.16 -7.15
CA ALA A 326 -9.08 -4.87 -6.54
C ALA A 326 -7.90 -3.91 -6.28
N HIS A 327 -7.58 -3.03 -7.24
CA HIS A 327 -6.52 -2.03 -7.07
C HIS A 327 -6.83 -1.04 -5.95
N MET A 328 -8.06 -0.51 -5.87
CA MET A 328 -8.42 0.44 -4.80
C MET A 328 -8.34 -0.21 -3.41
N ILE A 329 -8.86 -1.43 -3.27
CA ILE A 329 -8.79 -2.22 -2.04
C ILE A 329 -7.32 -2.49 -1.67
N HIS A 330 -6.53 -2.97 -2.63
CA HIS A 330 -5.11 -3.28 -2.43
C HIS A 330 -4.34 -2.05 -1.96
N ALA A 331 -4.51 -0.92 -2.63
CA ALA A 331 -3.78 0.30 -2.33
C ALA A 331 -4.13 0.86 -0.95
N VAL A 332 -5.41 0.87 -0.56
CA VAL A 332 -5.83 1.32 0.78
C VAL A 332 -5.28 0.38 1.86
N ALA A 333 -5.45 -0.94 1.71
CA ALA A 333 -4.99 -1.91 2.68
C ALA A 333 -3.46 -1.91 2.80
N ALA A 334 -2.73 -1.79 1.69
CA ALA A 334 -1.27 -1.74 1.66
C ALA A 334 -0.74 -0.48 2.38
N VAL A 335 -1.35 0.68 2.19
CA VAL A 335 -0.96 1.90 2.92
C VAL A 335 -1.18 1.73 4.41
N LEU A 336 -2.35 1.26 4.84
CA LEU A 336 -2.64 1.02 6.26
C LEU A 336 -1.68 0.00 6.88
N MET A 337 -1.37 -1.06 6.12
CA MET A 337 -0.40 -2.07 6.53
C MET A 337 0.99 -1.45 6.68
N MET A 338 1.48 -0.71 5.69
CA MET A 338 2.76 0.00 5.79
C MET A 338 2.81 0.94 6.98
N THR A 339 1.76 1.72 7.25
CA THR A 339 1.68 2.59 8.43
C THR A 339 1.84 1.81 9.73
N MET A 340 1.13 0.69 9.89
CA MET A 340 1.24 -0.15 11.08
C MET A 340 2.62 -0.81 11.19
N PHE A 341 3.18 -1.28 10.08
CA PHE A 341 4.47 -1.95 10.07
C PHE A 341 5.64 -0.97 10.23
N LEU A 342 5.50 0.32 9.88
CA LEU A 342 6.47 1.35 10.26
C LEU A 342 6.59 1.45 11.78
N LEU A 343 5.48 1.44 12.51
CA LEU A 343 5.49 1.41 13.97
C LEU A 343 6.10 0.10 14.49
N HIS A 344 5.75 -1.05 13.92
CA HIS A 344 6.33 -2.35 14.30
C HIS A 344 7.85 -2.38 14.09
N ILE A 345 8.34 -1.95 12.94
CA ILE A 345 9.77 -1.88 12.61
C ILE A 345 10.46 -0.91 13.56
N TYR A 346 9.89 0.25 13.82
CA TYR A 346 10.42 1.21 14.77
C TYR A 346 10.60 0.58 16.16
N MET A 347 9.54 0.00 16.71
CA MET A 347 9.56 -0.64 18.03
C MET A 347 10.52 -1.82 18.09
N GLY A 348 10.56 -2.65 17.06
CA GLY A 348 11.42 -3.83 16.97
C GLY A 348 12.91 -3.52 16.70
N THR A 349 13.25 -2.28 16.35
CA THR A 349 14.64 -1.89 16.01
C THR A 349 15.23 -0.88 16.98
N ILE A 350 14.78 0.37 16.92
CA ILE A 350 15.37 1.50 17.64
C ILE A 350 14.47 2.01 18.78
N GLY A 351 13.18 1.71 18.74
CA GLY A 351 12.20 2.16 19.72
C GLY A 351 12.27 1.40 21.04
N MET A 352 12.66 0.12 21.02
CA MET A 352 12.81 -0.72 22.22
C MET A 352 14.19 -1.37 22.26
N ARG A 353 14.91 -1.15 23.37
CA ARG A 353 16.24 -1.75 23.56
C ARG A 353 16.12 -3.28 23.62
N GLY A 354 17.07 -3.98 23.00
CA GLY A 354 17.13 -5.44 23.03
C GLY A 354 16.20 -6.17 22.05
N ALA A 355 15.10 -5.55 21.59
CA ALA A 355 14.12 -6.19 20.72
C ALA A 355 14.73 -6.73 19.41
N TYR A 356 15.56 -5.94 18.73
CA TYR A 356 16.26 -6.37 17.51
C TYR A 356 17.19 -7.56 17.75
N LYS A 357 17.95 -7.52 18.86
CA LYS A 357 18.86 -8.61 19.25
C LYS A 357 18.07 -9.90 19.51
N ALA A 358 16.89 -9.80 20.12
CA ALA A 358 15.99 -10.92 20.33
C ALA A 358 15.60 -11.59 19.00
N MET A 359 15.17 -10.81 18.00
CA MET A 359 14.76 -11.37 16.70
C MET A 359 15.94 -11.87 15.86
N ARG A 360 17.13 -11.27 16.01
CA ARG A 360 18.33 -11.72 15.29
C ARG A 360 18.90 -13.00 15.89
N THR A 361 19.03 -13.08 17.22
CA THR A 361 19.74 -14.18 17.90
C THR A 361 18.82 -15.25 18.47
N GLY A 362 17.56 -14.91 18.74
CA GLY A 362 16.58 -15.77 19.41
C GLY A 362 16.50 -15.56 20.92
N TYR A 363 17.44 -14.82 21.51
CA TYR A 363 17.63 -14.76 22.96
C TYR A 363 17.40 -13.36 23.54
N VAL A 364 16.82 -13.34 24.74
CA VAL A 364 16.71 -12.18 25.62
C VAL A 364 17.30 -12.52 26.98
N ASP A 365 17.69 -11.50 27.73
CA ASP A 365 18.14 -11.67 29.10
C ASP A 365 16.93 -11.73 30.05
N GLU A 366 17.04 -12.45 31.15
CA GLU A 366 15.95 -12.63 32.13
C GLU A 366 15.43 -11.29 32.69
N ALA A 367 16.32 -10.32 32.93
CA ALA A 367 15.92 -8.97 33.33
C ALA A 367 15.01 -8.29 32.28
N TRP A 368 15.32 -8.46 30.99
CA TRP A 368 14.50 -7.92 29.89
C TRP A 368 13.14 -8.62 29.83
N ALA A 369 13.11 -9.94 30.05
CA ALA A 369 11.86 -10.70 30.09
C ALA A 369 10.96 -10.22 31.24
N HIS A 370 11.52 -9.95 32.42
CA HIS A 370 10.77 -9.39 33.55
C HIS A 370 10.28 -7.96 33.30
N GLU A 371 11.12 -7.10 32.70
CA GLU A 371 10.79 -5.69 32.43
C GLU A 371 9.63 -5.55 31.42
N HIS A 372 9.66 -6.32 30.33
CA HIS A 372 8.74 -6.14 29.20
C HIS A 372 7.60 -7.16 29.18
N HIS A 373 7.81 -8.34 29.76
CA HIS A 373 6.91 -9.51 29.64
C HIS A 373 6.82 -10.29 30.95
N GLU A 374 6.52 -9.60 32.05
CA GLU A 374 6.53 -10.14 33.41
C GLU A 374 5.80 -11.48 33.55
N TYR A 375 4.58 -11.62 33.02
CA TYR A 375 3.81 -12.88 33.12
C TYR A 375 4.50 -14.04 32.40
N TRP A 376 5.20 -13.76 31.31
CA TRP A 376 5.99 -14.77 30.59
C TRP A 376 7.26 -15.15 31.34
N ALA A 377 7.92 -14.18 31.97
CA ALA A 377 9.09 -14.44 32.82
C ALA A 377 8.72 -15.31 34.04
N GLU A 378 7.57 -15.05 34.67
CA GLU A 378 7.02 -15.87 35.76
C GLU A 378 6.70 -17.31 35.33
N ASP A 379 6.11 -17.49 34.14
CA ASP A 379 5.82 -18.83 33.59
C ASP A 379 7.11 -19.62 33.29
N ILE A 380 8.19 -18.94 32.90
CA ILE A 380 9.50 -19.57 32.70
C ILE A 380 10.13 -19.93 34.05
N LYS A 381 10.09 -19.01 35.02
CA LYS A 381 10.63 -19.23 36.36
C LYS A 381 9.93 -20.37 37.09
N SER A 382 8.62 -20.50 36.89
CA SER A 382 7.81 -21.60 37.45
C SER A 382 7.95 -22.92 36.69
N GLY A 383 8.70 -22.96 35.58
CA GLY A 383 8.93 -24.16 34.80
C GLY A 383 7.78 -24.58 33.88
N LYS A 384 6.69 -23.78 33.78
CA LYS A 384 5.58 -24.05 32.85
C LYS A 384 6.03 -23.93 31.39
N ILE A 385 6.98 -23.03 31.12
CA ILE A 385 7.58 -22.84 29.80
C ILE A 385 9.09 -23.06 29.94
N PRO A 386 9.71 -23.91 29.09
CA PRO A 386 11.16 -24.09 29.16
C PRO A 386 11.87 -22.83 28.67
N ALA A 387 12.95 -22.44 29.36
CA ALA A 387 13.77 -21.29 28.99
C ALA A 387 14.48 -21.48 27.63
N GLN A 388 14.65 -22.72 27.18
CA GLN A 388 15.10 -23.08 25.85
C GLN A 388 14.08 -24.04 25.23
N ARG A 389 13.43 -23.60 24.15
CA ARG A 389 12.35 -24.31 23.45
C ARG A 389 12.89 -25.14 22.28
N SER A 390 14.03 -24.75 21.71
CA SER A 390 14.68 -25.46 20.62
C SER A 390 15.66 -26.50 21.15
N LYS A 391 15.60 -27.71 20.58
CA LYS A 391 16.64 -28.72 20.80
C LYS A 391 17.94 -28.26 20.14
N PRO A 392 19.11 -28.40 20.80
CA PRO A 392 20.40 -28.13 20.16
C PRO A 392 20.53 -28.98 18.89
N ALA A 393 20.87 -28.36 17.77
CA ALA A 393 21.26 -29.11 16.58
C ALA A 393 22.56 -29.84 16.89
N GLY A 394 22.53 -31.18 16.96
CA GLY A 394 23.74 -32.01 16.99
C GLY A 394 24.13 -32.69 18.31
N VAL A 395 23.21 -32.96 19.25
CA VAL A 395 23.46 -34.00 20.26
C VAL A 395 22.82 -35.30 19.77
N THR A 396 23.51 -36.02 18.90
CA THR A 396 23.35 -37.48 18.84
C THR A 396 23.66 -38.00 20.24
N ALA A 397 22.70 -38.68 20.86
CA ALA A 397 22.93 -39.38 22.11
C ALA A 397 24.18 -40.27 21.95
N PRO A 398 25.09 -40.32 22.94
CA PRO A 398 26.15 -41.32 22.94
C PRO A 398 25.50 -42.70 22.74
N PRO A 399 26.05 -43.58 21.88
CA PRO A 399 25.55 -44.95 21.80
C PRO A 399 25.60 -45.53 23.21
N ALA A 400 24.48 -46.13 23.63
CA ALA A 400 24.37 -46.76 24.93
C ALA A 400 25.54 -47.74 25.11
N ASP A 401 26.29 -47.55 26.18
CA ASP A 401 27.43 -48.37 26.55
C ASP A 401 26.92 -49.78 26.85
N VAL A 402 26.89 -50.64 25.83
CA VAL A 402 26.59 -52.06 25.97
C VAL A 402 27.81 -52.69 26.64
N ARG A 403 27.78 -52.77 27.98
CA ARG A 403 28.70 -53.63 28.69
C ARG A 403 28.34 -55.09 28.39
N PRO A 404 29.27 -55.91 27.89
CA PRO A 404 29.03 -57.33 27.73
C PRO A 404 28.89 -57.99 29.11
N ALA A 405 28.00 -58.99 29.16
CA ALA A 405 27.61 -59.75 30.35
C ALA A 405 28.74 -60.64 30.89
#